data_AF-E6KJF7-F1
#
_entry.id   AF-E6KJF7-F1
#
_cell.length_a   1.000
_cell.length_b   1.000
_cell.length_c   1.000
_cell.angle_alpha   90.00
_cell.angle_beta   90.00
_cell.angle_gamma   90.00
#
_symmetry.space_group_name_H-M   'P 1'
#
loop_
_entity.id
_entity.type
_entity.pdbx_description
1 polymer ?
#
loop_
_entity_poly.entity_id
_entity_poly.type
_entity_poly.pdbx_seq_one_letter_code
_entity_poly.pdbx_strand_id
1 'polypeptide(L)' 'MRRKSKERISREMIIQFLMKETGSTRKEIIASIEELEAFGLIGFNVNGDFRLKEV' A
#
# COMPACT_ATOMS: atom_id res chain seq x y z
N MET A 1 -4.17 21.65 -10.65
CA MET A 1 -3.88 20.23 -10.32
C MET A 1 -4.07 20.01 -8.83
N ARG A 2 -4.95 19.09 -8.39
CA ARG A 2 -5.10 18.73 -6.97
C ARG A 2 -3.88 17.92 -6.54
N ARG A 3 -3.11 18.39 -5.54
CA ARG A 3 -1.98 17.62 -5.00
C ARG A 3 -2.50 16.29 -4.43
N LYS A 4 -1.88 15.17 -4.82
CA LYS A 4 -2.14 13.86 -4.21
C LYS A 4 -1.65 13.90 -2.75
N SER A 5 -2.38 13.27 -1.82
CA SER A 5 -1.93 13.12 -0.44
C SER A 5 -0.66 12.29 -0.36
N LYS A 6 0.16 12.49 0.68
CA LYS A 6 1.37 11.69 0.91
C LYS A 6 1.06 10.21 1.10
N GLU A 7 -0.06 9.91 1.76
CA GLU A 7 -0.62 8.56 1.87
C GLU A 7 -0.84 7.93 0.48
N ARG A 8 -1.53 8.64 -0.43
CA ARG A 8 -1.81 8.13 -1.78
C ARG A 8 -0.53 7.91 -2.59
N ILE A 9 0.48 8.77 -2.43
CA ILE A 9 1.78 8.60 -3.08
C ILE A 9 2.49 7.35 -2.54
N SER A 10 2.52 7.19 -1.22
CA SER A 10 3.21 6.07 -0.58
C SER A 10 2.53 4.74 -0.88
N ARG A 11 1.19 4.71 -0.86
CA ARG A 11 0.39 3.56 -1.30
C ARG A 11 0.72 3.16 -2.75
N GLU A 12 0.83 4.14 -3.65
CA GLU A 12 1.21 3.87 -5.04
C GLU A 12 2.62 3.29 -5.16
N MET A 13 3.59 3.80 -4.38
CA MET A 13 4.96 3.27 -4.37
C MET A 13 5.01 1.82 -3.89
N ILE A 14 4.28 1.48 -2.82
CA ILE A 14 4.18 0.10 -2.33
C ILE A 14 3.53 -0.82 -3.37
N ILE A 15 2.45 -0.37 -4.02
CA ILE A 15 1.80 -1.14 -5.10
C ILE A 15 2.81 -1.45 -6.22
N GLN A 16 3.53 -0.44 -6.71
CA GLN A 16 4.51 -0.63 -7.78
C GLN A 16 5.67 -1.54 -7.37
N PHE A 17 6.15 -1.37 -6.13
CA PHE A 17 7.18 -2.24 -5.56
C PHE A 17 6.72 -3.70 -5.54
N LEU A 18 5.55 -3.98 -4.95
CA LEU A 18 5.04 -5.35 -4.84
C LEU A 18 4.74 -5.97 -6.20
N MET A 19 4.21 -5.20 -7.16
CA MET A 19 4.04 -5.67 -8.53
C MET A 19 5.37 -6.13 -9.15
N LYS A 20 6.45 -5.36 -8.92
CA LYS A 20 7.78 -5.71 -9.44
C LYS A 20 8.35 -6.96 -8.77
N GLU A 21 8.23 -7.07 -7.45
CA GLU A 21 8.84 -8.18 -6.69
C GLU A 21 8.07 -9.50 -6.82
N THR A 22 6.75 -9.45 -6.97
CA THR A 22 5.90 -10.65 -7.03
C THR A 22 5.54 -11.07 -8.46
N GLY A 23 5.67 -10.15 -9.43
CA GLY A 23 5.15 -10.35 -10.79
C GLY A 23 3.61 -10.30 -10.89
N SER A 24 2.91 -10.02 -9.77
CA SER A 24 1.46 -9.96 -9.74
C SER A 24 0.91 -8.71 -10.41
N THR A 25 -0.34 -8.79 -10.86
CA THR A 25 -1.05 -7.68 -11.45
C THR A 25 -1.40 -6.63 -10.39
N ARG A 26 -1.63 -5.39 -10.85
CA ARG A 26 -2.09 -4.30 -9.98
C ARG A 26 -3.35 -4.67 -9.20
N LYS A 27 -4.29 -5.38 -9.81
CA LYS A 27 -5.56 -5.75 -9.19
C LYS A 27 -5.35 -6.71 -8.02
N GLU A 28 -4.49 -7.70 -8.20
CA GLU A 28 -4.12 -8.66 -7.15
C GLU A 28 -3.43 -7.97 -5.99
N ILE A 29 -2.44 -7.11 -6.27
CA ILE A 29 -1.73 -6.35 -5.23
C ILE A 29 -2.66 -5.42 -4.45
N ILE A 30 -3.60 -4.74 -5.12
CA ILE A 30 -4.57 -3.90 -4.43
C ILE A 30 -5.45 -4.75 -3.50
N ALA A 31 -5.96 -5.89 -3.97
CA ALA A 31 -6.77 -6.79 -3.16
C ALA A 31 -5.98 -7.30 -1.92
N SER A 32 -4.73 -7.73 -2.11
CA SER A 32 -3.87 -8.14 -0.98
C SER A 32 -3.61 -7.01 0.01
N ILE A 33 -3.35 -5.79 -0.46
CA ILE A 33 -3.14 -4.63 0.43
C ILE A 33 -4.40 -4.32 1.24
N GLU A 34 -5.57 -4.30 0.59
CA GLU A 34 -6.86 -4.05 1.26
C GLU A 34 -7.14 -5.12 2.32
N GLU A 35 -6.88 -6.39 2.01
CA GLU A 35 -7.00 -7.50 2.95
C GLU A 35 -6.05 -7.33 4.14
N LEU A 36 -4.77 -7.07 3.90
CA LEU A 36 -3.77 -6.86 4.95
C LEU A 36 -4.09 -5.63 5.84
N GLU A 37 -4.63 -4.55 5.26
CA GLU A 37 -5.10 -3.39 6.02
C GLU A 37 -6.33 -3.74 6.87
N ALA A 38 -7.27 -4.52 6.34
CA ALA A 38 -8.46 -4.96 7.08
C ALA A 38 -8.10 -5.86 8.27
N PHE A 39 -7.08 -6.71 8.12
CA PHE A 39 -6.52 -7.49 9.23
C PHE A 39 -5.64 -6.66 10.18
N GLY A 40 -5.37 -5.39 9.86
CA GLY A 40 -4.51 -4.52 10.65
C GLY A 40 -3.04 -4.95 10.67
N LEU A 41 -2.60 -5.71 9.67
CA LEU A 41 -1.22 -6.15 9.49
C LEU A 41 -0.34 -5.06 8.86
N ILE A 42 -0.96 -4.22 8.03
CA ILE A 42 -0.31 -3.04 7.44
C ILE A 42 -1.18 -1.80 7.61
N GLY A 43 -0.61 -0.62 7.39
CA GLY A 43 -1.39 0.61 7.31
C GLY A 43 -0.60 1.80 6.76
N PHE A 44 -1.34 2.77 6.21
CA PHE A 44 -0.81 4.05 5.73
C PHE A 44 -1.39 5.18 6.57
N ASN A 45 -0.52 6.09 7.05
CA ASN A 45 -0.99 7.30 7.72
C ASN A 45 -1.03 8.51 6.80
N VAL A 46 -1.62 9.62 7.27
CA VAL A 46 -1.75 10.87 6.51
C VAL A 46 -0.39 11.49 6.10
N ASN A 47 0.68 11.13 6.80
CA ASN A 47 2.04 11.57 6.49
C ASN A 47 2.72 10.74 5.40
N GLY A 48 2.13 9.60 5.00
CA GLY A 48 2.71 8.67 4.04
C GLY A 48 3.53 7.55 4.66
N ASP A 49 3.57 7.43 5.99
CA ASP A 49 4.31 6.36 6.63
C ASP A 49 3.56 5.03 6.42
N PHE A 50 4.29 4.06 5.90
CA PHE A 50 3.85 2.67 5.81
C PHE A 50 4.27 1.93 7.08
N ARG A 51 3.31 1.29 7.75
CA ARG A 51 3.53 0.53 8.98
C ARG A 51 3.31 -0.95 8.72
N LEU A 52 4.16 -1.78 9.31
CA LEU A 52 3.97 -3.21 9.45
C LEU A 52 3.69 -3.48 10.92
N LYS A 53 2.69 -4.30 11.21
CA LYS A 53 2.47 -4.82 12.55
C LYS A 53 3.25 -6.13 12.68
N GLU A 54 4.21 -6.17 13.60
CA GLU A 54 4.77 -7.45 14.03
C GLU A 54 3.68 -8.24 14.78
N VAL A 55 3.47 -9.48 14.34
CA VAL A 55 2.61 -10.50 14.95
C VAL A 55 3.47 -11.61 15.50
#